data_AF-A0A090X4N6-F1
#
_entry.id   AF-A0A090X4N6-F1
#
_cell.length_a   1.000
_cell.length_b   1.000
_cell.length_c   1.000
_cell.angle_alpha   90.00
_cell.angle_beta   90.00
_cell.angle_gamma   90.00
#
_symmetry.space_group_name_H-M   'P 1'
#
loop_
_entity.id
_entity.type
_entity.pdbx_description
1 polymer ?
#
loop_
_entity_poly.entity_id
_entity_poly.type
_entity_poly.pdbx_seq_one_letter_code
_entity_poly.pdbx_strand_id
1 'polypeptide(L)' 'MLDFSFLDKNQSYKAKLYTDDETIETRTHVKIEAIEVSNKSKLNLNVKSNNGFAMRITKL' A
#
# COMPACT_ATOMS: atom_id res chain seq x y z
N MET A 1 -1.85 1.63 -11.55
CA MET A 1 -2.76 0.67 -10.89
C MET A 1 -1.95 -0.55 -10.50
N LEU A 2 -2.00 -0.95 -9.23
CA LEU A 2 -1.35 -2.14 -8.69
C LEU A 2 -2.35 -3.31 -8.69
N ASP A 3 -1.92 -4.46 -9.19
CA ASP A 3 -2.71 -5.69 -9.26
C ASP A 3 -2.19 -6.71 -8.24
N PHE A 4 -3.08 -7.22 -7.39
CA PHE A 4 -2.74 -8.14 -6.31
C PHE A 4 -2.95 -9.62 -6.66
N SER A 5 -3.12 -9.97 -7.94
CA SER A 5 -3.34 -11.34 -8.42
C SER A 5 -2.23 -12.34 -8.07
N PHE A 6 -1.07 -11.87 -7.62
CA PHE A 6 0.02 -12.70 -7.11
C PHE A 6 -0.23 -13.29 -5.70
N LEU A 7 -1.26 -12.82 -4.99
CA LEU A 7 -1.63 -13.32 -3.66
C LEU A 7 -2.39 -14.66 -3.73
N ASP A 8 -2.42 -15.39 -2.62
CA ASP A 8 -3.13 -16.68 -2.54
C ASP A 8 -4.63 -16.50 -2.82
N LYS A 9 -5.22 -17.43 -3.58
CA LYS A 9 -6.66 -17.42 -3.85
C LYS A 9 -7.45 -17.57 -2.56
N ASN A 10 -8.53 -16.79 -2.43
CA ASN A 10 -9.45 -16.80 -1.28
C ASN A 10 -8.78 -16.47 0.07
N GLN A 11 -7.62 -15.81 0.06
CA GLN A 11 -6.95 -15.36 1.27
C GLN A 11 -7.04 -13.83 1.39
N SER A 12 -7.42 -13.37 2.59
CA SER A 12 -7.33 -11.95 2.98
C SER A 12 -5.97 -11.63 3.61
N TYR A 13 -5.48 -10.42 3.35
CA TYR A 13 -4.23 -9.90 3.87
C TYR A 13 -4.44 -8.49 4.43
N LYS A 14 -3.72 -8.17 5.50
CA LYS A 14 -3.52 -6.78 5.94
C LYS A 14 -2.30 -6.21 5.24
N ALA A 15 -2.52 -5.18 4.42
CA ALA A 15 -1.47 -4.39 3.82
C ALA A 15 -1.29 -3.07 4.58
N LYS A 16 -0.04 -2.74 4.93
CA LYS A 16 0.37 -1.40 5.35
C LYS A 16 1.08 -0.72 4.20
N LEU A 17 0.50 0.35 3.71
CA LEU A 17 1.05 1.20 2.65
C LEU A 17 1.76 2.40 3.28
N TYR A 18 2.99 2.63 2.83
CA TYR A 18 3.84 3.74 3.22
C TYR A 18 4.06 4.60 1.98
N THR A 19 3.65 5.86 2.01
CA THR A 19 3.75 6.80 0.89
C THR A 19 4.35 8.11 1.34
N ASP A 20 5.18 8.71 0.49
CA ASP A 20 5.74 10.04 0.75
C ASP A 20 4.62 11.10 0.64
N ASP A 21 4.41 11.84 1.72
CA ASP A 21 3.38 12.88 1.85
C ASP A 21 3.92 14.06 2.66
N GLU A 22 4.30 15.12 1.96
CA GLU A 22 4.83 16.37 2.50
C GLU A 22 3.84 17.11 3.43
N THR A 23 2.55 16.78 3.37
CA THR A 23 1.54 17.41 4.24
C THR A 23 1.51 16.82 5.66
N ILE A 24 2.18 15.68 5.86
CA ILE A 24 2.27 15.03 7.17
C ILE A 24 3.50 15.52 7.91
N GLU A 25 3.28 16.28 8.98
CA GLU A 25 4.32 16.82 9.87
C GLU A 25 4.93 15.74 10.79
N THR A 26 5.55 14.73 10.18
CA THR A 26 6.41 13.77 10.86
C THR A 26 7.83 13.94 10.36
N ARG A 27 8.83 13.53 11.14
CA ARG A 27 10.25 13.61 10.73
C ARG A 27 10.53 13.08 9.33
N THR A 28 9.79 12.05 8.91
CA THR A 28 9.96 11.38 7.62
C THR A 28 8.96 11.83 6.55
N HIS A 29 7.92 12.59 6.89
CA HIS A 29 6.83 12.97 5.96
C HIS A 29 6.24 11.75 5.22
N VAL A 30 6.05 10.64 5.95
CA VAL A 30 5.52 9.40 5.38
C VAL A 30 4.13 9.16 5.94
N LYS A 31 3.15 9.05 5.04
CA LYS A 31 1.80 8.60 5.34
C LYS A 31 1.75 7.08 5.43
N ILE A 32 1.03 6.57 6.43
CA ILE A 32 0.84 5.15 6.67
C ILE A 32 -0.64 4.82 6.62
N GLU A 33 -1.04 3.93 5.71
CA GLU A 33 -2.43 3.49 5.53
C GLU A 33 -2.54 1.97 5.71
N ALA A 34 -3.56 1.53 6.44
CA ALA A 34 -3.89 0.11 6.57
C ALA A 34 -5.06 -0.23 5.66
N ILE A 35 -4.88 -1.21 4.78
CA ILE A 35 -5.85 -1.65 3.78
C ILE A 35 -5.94 -3.17 3.80
N GLU A 36 -7.15 -3.69 3.64
CA GLU A 36 -7.37 -5.13 3.45
C GLU A 36 -7.37 -5.45 1.95
N VAL A 37 -6.57 -6.43 1.55
CA VAL A 37 -6.40 -6.83 0.14
C VAL A 37 -6.50 -8.34 -0.02
N SER A 38 -6.90 -8.77 -1.20
CA SER A 38 -6.95 -10.17 -1.63
C SER A 38 -6.41 -10.30 -3.05
N ASN A 39 -6.33 -11.52 -3.57
CA ASN A 39 -5.90 -11.77 -4.95
C ASN A 39 -6.80 -11.15 -6.03
N LYS A 40 -7.98 -10.63 -5.66
CA LYS A 40 -8.92 -9.93 -6.56
C LYS A 40 -8.81 -8.41 -6.47
N SER A 41 -8.03 -7.89 -5.53
CA SER A 41 -7.92 -6.45 -5.27
C SER A 41 -7.11 -5.76 -6.36
N LYS A 42 -7.49 -4.51 -6.66
CA LYS A 42 -6.71 -3.58 -7.46
C LYS A 42 -6.64 -2.25 -6.72
N LEU A 43 -5.46 -1.63 -6.68
CA LEU A 43 -5.25 -0.36 -6.00
C LEU A 43 -4.76 0.70 -6.97
N ASN A 44 -5.47 1.83 -7.02
CA ASN A 44 -4.98 3.02 -7.70
C ASN A 44 -4.07 3.79 -6.75
N LEU A 45 -2.76 3.64 -6.96
CA LEU A 45 -1.75 4.40 -6.26
C LEU A 45 -1.27 5.55 -7.15
N ASN A 46 -1.37 6.78 -6.67
CA ASN A 46 -0.82 7.95 -7.33
C ASN A 46 0.53 8.29 -6.69
N VAL A 47 1.63 8.05 -7.41
CA VAL A 47 2.99 8.34 -6.94
C VAL A 47 3.48 9.57 -7.70
N LYS A 48 3.86 10.61 -6.97
CA LYS A 48 4.44 11.83 -7.56
C LYS A 48 5.83 11.52 -8.14
N SER A 49 6.29 12.34 -9.09
CA SER A 49 7.65 12.24 -9.62
C SER A 49 8.68 12.33 -8.49
N ASN A 50 9.69 11.46 -8.52
CA ASN A 50 10.75 11.32 -7.51
C ASN A 50 10.29 10.86 -6.12
N ASN A 51 9.02 10.46 -5.95
CA ASN A 51 8.55 9.83 -4.72
C ASN A 51 8.51 8.31 -4.86
N GLY A 52 8.50 7.64 -3.72
CA GLY A 52 8.35 6.19 -3.62
C GLY A 52 7.12 5.80 -2.81
N PHE A 53 6.91 4.49 -2.76
CA PHE A 53 6.05 3.88 -1.77
C PHE A 53 6.62 2.52 -1.38
N ALA A 54 6.30 2.07 -0.18
CA ALA A 54 6.53 0.70 0.25
C ALA A 54 5.21 0.09 0.71
N MET A 55 5.05 -1.21 0.53
CA MET A 55 3.87 -1.91 1.03
C MET A 55 4.29 -3.20 1.73
N ARG A 56 3.89 -3.33 3.00
CA ARG A 56 4.03 -4.58 3.75
C ARG A 56 2.72 -5.32 3.75
N ILE A 57 2.71 -6.51 3.16
CA ILE A 57 1.53 -7.39 3.09
C ILE A 57 1.73 -8.52 4.09
N THR A 58 0.78 -8.72 5.00
CA THR A 58 0.83 -9.76 6.04
C THR A 58 -0.45 -10.58 5.99
N LYS A 59 -0.31 -11.91 5.97
CA LYS A 59 -1.45 -12.84 5.99
C LYS A 59 -2.22 -12.68 7.30
N LEU A 60 -3.55 -12.75 7.21
CA LEU A 60 -4.45 -12.78 8.37
C LEU A 60 -4.54 -14.18 8.98
#